data_AF-A0A9Q9AXY1-F1
#
_entry.id   AF-A0A9Q9AXY1-F1
#
_cell.length_a   1.000
_cell.length_b   1.000
_cell.length_c   1.000
_cell.angle_alpha   90.00
_cell.angle_beta   90.00
_cell.angle_gamma   90.00
#
_symmetry.space_group_name_H-M   'P 1'
#
loop_
_entity.id
_entity.type
_entity.pdbx_description
1 polymer ?
#
loop_
_entity_poly.entity_id
_entity_poly.type
_entity_poly.pdbx_seq_one_letter_code
_entity_poly.pdbx_strand_id
1 'polypeptide(L)'
;MKPWHTSPNLSGLSSLHALRHSSAVCRWRAAFASSAISLGRWTEEYDTPKDLLRANKSSWEIHTQLPQRSLSAITRKVHVIRRELGSGTRKQPWTDDEKSRLLKAKDSGLSWVSIRAMFPKRTFAAIRTSYDRAAVKLCQKNVTPGQSNVSKLGEQEIDQIIRLRDQDGMKFLKIAQELGRSRTQVRYAYVSNVKWSSKLDGHRPWTADDLRKARDLYASGKSIKDLAACLGRSPMATYHQFQLEKKNGGVTTGPHGHWTDVKLDKLYEMKRAGATIIEISRELKHRTANSIQSRWSRAWGERASPKIGQAVAETPITATEPADDRSESSVT
;
A
#
# COMPACT_ATOMS: atom_id res chain seq x y z
N MET A 1 58.37 -36.44 -34.54
CA MET A 1 57.62 -37.55 -35.15
C MET A 1 56.78 -38.22 -34.07
N LYS A 2 55.46 -38.29 -34.25
CA LYS A 2 54.52 -39.04 -33.38
C LYS A 2 54.71 -40.56 -33.61
N PRO A 3 54.29 -41.42 -32.67
CA PRO A 3 52.95 -42.00 -32.85
C PRO A 3 52.10 -42.00 -31.58
N TRP A 4 50.79 -41.87 -31.80
CA TRP A 4 49.74 -41.84 -30.79
C TRP A 4 49.13 -43.24 -30.67
N HIS A 5 48.84 -43.65 -29.43
CA HIS A 5 48.16 -44.89 -29.11
C HIS A 5 46.66 -44.83 -29.46
N THR A 6 46.20 -45.94 -30.01
CA THR A 6 44.81 -46.33 -30.28
C THR A 6 44.04 -46.60 -28.99
N SER A 7 42.80 -46.12 -28.91
CA SER A 7 41.79 -46.55 -27.93
C SER A 7 40.64 -47.28 -28.63
N PRO A 8 40.02 -48.30 -27.99
CA PRO A 8 39.04 -49.14 -28.65
C PRO A 8 37.62 -48.60 -28.56
N ASN A 9 36.88 -49.06 -29.56
CA ASN A 9 35.48 -48.90 -29.88
C ASN A 9 34.58 -49.56 -28.82
N LEU A 10 33.61 -48.83 -28.27
CA LEU A 10 32.46 -49.38 -27.56
C LEU A 10 31.19 -48.77 -28.15
N SER A 11 30.66 -49.47 -29.15
CA SER A 11 29.33 -49.31 -29.69
C SER A 11 28.40 -50.30 -28.99
N GLY A 12 27.30 -49.80 -28.43
CA GLY A 12 26.22 -50.63 -27.92
C GLY A 12 25.60 -50.08 -26.65
N LEU A 13 24.50 -49.35 -26.78
CA LEU A 13 23.23 -49.72 -26.14
C LEU A 13 22.12 -48.80 -26.63
N SER A 14 21.13 -49.48 -27.20
CA SER A 14 19.95 -48.94 -27.84
C SER A 14 18.91 -48.46 -26.83
N SER A 15 18.24 -47.38 -27.23
CA SER A 15 16.78 -47.22 -27.19
C SER A 15 16.06 -47.40 -25.84
N LEU A 16 15.75 -46.28 -25.18
CA LEU A 16 14.58 -46.17 -24.31
C LEU A 16 13.73 -44.96 -24.71
N HIS A 17 12.45 -45.27 -24.92
CA HIS A 17 11.36 -44.41 -25.36
C HIS A 17 11.27 -43.06 -24.65
N ALA A 18 11.39 -41.97 -25.40
CA ALA A 18 10.90 -40.65 -25.00
C ALA A 18 9.51 -40.41 -25.62
N LEU A 19 8.46 -40.65 -24.81
CA LEU A 19 7.10 -40.21 -25.08
C LEU A 19 7.05 -38.68 -25.22
N ARG A 20 7.02 -38.20 -26.47
CA ARG A 20 6.71 -36.80 -26.80
C ARG A 20 5.22 -36.55 -26.57
N HIS A 21 4.87 -36.06 -25.38
CA HIS A 21 3.62 -35.33 -25.21
C HIS A 21 3.68 -34.03 -26.00
N SER A 22 2.98 -34.02 -27.13
CA SER A 22 2.78 -32.88 -28.01
C SER A 22 2.15 -31.72 -27.25
N SER A 23 2.95 -30.68 -26.99
CA SER A 23 2.52 -29.41 -26.38
C SER A 23 1.62 -28.64 -27.34
N ALA A 24 0.31 -28.87 -27.24
CA ALA A 24 -0.72 -28.00 -27.79
C ALA A 24 -0.89 -26.69 -26.99
N VAL A 25 -0.15 -26.52 -25.88
CA VAL A 25 -0.26 -25.37 -24.98
C VAL A 25 0.64 -24.18 -25.42
N CYS A 26 1.62 -24.40 -26.31
CA CYS A 26 2.50 -23.32 -26.77
C CYS A 26 1.96 -22.49 -27.95
N ARG A 27 0.89 -22.91 -28.65
CA ARG A 27 0.31 -22.12 -29.76
C ARG A 27 -0.74 -21.10 -29.34
N TRP A 28 -1.37 -21.27 -28.18
CA TRP A 28 -2.39 -20.32 -27.69
C TRP A 28 -1.79 -19.04 -27.06
N ARG A 29 -0.48 -19.01 -26.77
CA ARG A 29 0.20 -17.78 -26.29
C ARG A 29 0.63 -16.83 -27.40
N ALA A 30 0.82 -17.30 -28.64
CA ALA A 30 1.22 -16.43 -29.75
C ALA A 30 0.03 -15.68 -30.37
N ALA A 31 -1.18 -16.23 -30.33
CA ALA A 31 -2.36 -15.61 -30.91
C ALA A 31 -3.01 -14.54 -30.00
N PHE A 32 -2.88 -14.64 -28.67
CA PHE A 32 -3.36 -13.59 -27.75
C PHE A 32 -2.37 -12.45 -27.53
N ALA A 33 -1.10 -12.59 -27.94
CA ALA A 33 -0.10 -11.54 -27.87
C ALA A 33 -0.31 -10.41 -28.90
N SER A 34 -1.09 -10.64 -29.96
CA SER A 34 -1.41 -9.61 -30.96
C SER A 34 -2.64 -8.76 -30.62
N SER A 35 -3.44 -9.16 -29.62
CA SER A 35 -4.60 -8.38 -29.15
C SER A 35 -4.45 -7.88 -27.71
N ALA A 36 -3.29 -8.13 -27.08
CA ALA A 36 -2.80 -7.25 -26.05
C ALA A 36 -2.25 -6.02 -26.76
N ILE A 37 -3.15 -5.09 -27.12
CA ILE A 37 -2.81 -3.71 -27.43
C ILE A 37 -1.99 -3.25 -26.24
N SER A 38 -0.68 -3.35 -26.41
CA SER A 38 0.23 -3.03 -25.35
C SER A 38 -0.10 -1.60 -25.00
N LEU A 39 -0.39 -1.35 -23.72
CA LEU A 39 -0.23 -0.03 -23.16
C LEU A 39 1.23 0.46 -23.27
N GLY A 40 2.09 -0.27 -24.01
CA GLY A 40 2.83 0.27 -25.14
C GLY A 40 3.56 1.52 -24.74
N ARG A 41 4.74 1.30 -24.17
CA ARG A 41 5.74 2.32 -23.91
C ARG A 41 5.68 3.37 -25.03
N TRP A 42 5.59 4.65 -24.68
CA TRP A 42 5.67 5.73 -25.66
C TRP A 42 7.03 5.60 -26.35
N THR A 43 7.08 5.01 -27.54
CA THR A 43 8.29 4.93 -28.35
C THR A 43 8.58 6.30 -28.95
N GLU A 44 9.86 6.59 -29.23
CA GLU A 44 10.32 7.88 -29.76
C GLU A 44 9.66 8.27 -31.07
N GLU A 45 9.17 7.27 -31.83
CA GLU A 45 8.43 7.45 -33.08
C GLU A 45 7.07 8.17 -32.89
N TYR A 46 6.58 8.30 -31.65
CA TYR A 46 5.34 9.03 -31.31
C TYR A 46 5.63 10.28 -30.46
N ASP A 47 6.40 11.24 -31.01
CA ASP A 47 6.44 12.61 -30.49
C ASP A 47 5.15 13.41 -30.84
N THR A 48 4.17 12.75 -31.45
CA THR A 48 2.86 13.30 -31.85
C THR A 48 2.15 14.09 -30.74
N PRO A 49 2.06 13.62 -29.48
CA PRO A 49 1.40 14.40 -28.43
C PRO A 49 2.13 15.71 -28.10
N LYS A 50 3.45 15.78 -28.33
CA LYS A 50 4.27 16.97 -28.10
C LYS A 50 4.04 18.01 -29.18
N ASP A 51 3.95 17.59 -30.44
CA ASP A 51 3.63 18.48 -31.56
C ASP A 51 2.18 18.97 -31.50
N LEU A 52 1.24 18.10 -31.15
CA LEU A 52 -0.15 18.50 -30.92
C LEU A 52 -0.28 19.48 -29.74
N LEU A 53 0.53 19.32 -28.68
CA LEU A 53 0.59 20.30 -27.59
C LEU A 53 1.19 21.64 -28.03
N ARG A 54 2.20 21.64 -28.91
CA ARG A 54 2.74 22.88 -29.51
C ARG A 54 1.70 23.59 -30.37
N ALA A 55 0.82 22.83 -31.03
CA ALA A 55 -0.37 23.34 -31.71
C ALA A 55 -1.54 23.71 -30.77
N ASN A 56 -1.28 23.83 -29.47
CA ASN A 56 -2.23 24.22 -28.42
C ASN A 56 -3.48 23.33 -28.31
N LYS A 57 -3.39 22.06 -28.71
CA LYS A 57 -4.48 21.09 -28.60
C LYS A 57 -4.69 20.65 -27.14
N SER A 58 -5.96 20.52 -26.76
CA SER A 58 -6.36 19.96 -25.47
C SER A 58 -6.08 18.45 -25.41
N SER A 59 -5.97 17.89 -24.21
CA SER A 59 -5.80 16.43 -24.05
C SER A 59 -6.92 15.61 -24.70
N TRP A 60 -8.13 16.18 -24.79
CA TRP A 60 -9.27 15.55 -25.46
C TRP A 60 -9.12 15.55 -26.97
N GLU A 61 -8.70 16.67 -27.58
CA GLU A 61 -8.42 16.72 -29.02
C GLU A 61 -7.26 15.80 -29.40
N ILE A 62 -6.22 15.72 -28.56
CA ILE A 62 -5.13 14.77 -28.74
C ILE A 62 -5.65 13.32 -28.70
N HIS A 63 -6.62 13.04 -27.82
CA HIS A 63 -7.29 11.74 -27.75
C HIS A 63 -8.12 11.43 -28.99
N THR A 64 -8.84 12.39 -29.55
CA THR A 64 -9.58 12.17 -30.81
C THR A 64 -8.66 11.86 -31.99
N GLN A 65 -7.43 12.37 -31.98
CA GLN A 65 -6.42 12.08 -33.02
C GLN A 65 -5.61 10.80 -32.75
N LEU A 66 -5.62 10.31 -31.51
CA LEU A 66 -4.93 9.10 -31.09
C LEU A 66 -5.90 8.14 -30.37
N PRO A 67 -6.99 7.67 -31.03
CA PRO A 67 -8.04 6.88 -30.39
C PRO A 67 -7.54 5.51 -29.89
N GLN A 68 -6.41 5.02 -30.40
CA GLN A 68 -5.74 3.81 -29.93
C GLN A 68 -5.12 3.95 -28.53
N ARG A 69 -5.06 5.17 -27.97
CA ARG A 69 -4.55 5.44 -26.62
C ARG A 69 -5.69 5.93 -25.74
N SER A 70 -5.79 5.40 -24.52
CA SER A 70 -6.79 5.90 -23.57
C SER A 70 -6.53 7.36 -23.17
N LEU A 71 -7.60 8.12 -22.92
CA LEU A 71 -7.53 9.50 -22.45
C LEU A 71 -6.65 9.66 -21.19
N SER A 72 -6.68 8.68 -20.29
CA SER A 72 -5.84 8.65 -19.08
C SER A 72 -4.34 8.47 -19.40
N ALA A 73 -3.99 7.72 -20.45
CA ALA A 73 -2.60 7.60 -20.89
C ALA A 73 -2.11 8.90 -21.55
N ILE A 74 -2.95 9.51 -22.39
CA ILE A 74 -2.66 10.80 -23.04
C ILE A 74 -2.51 11.91 -22.00
N THR A 75 -3.43 12.02 -21.05
CA THR A 75 -3.37 13.03 -19.99
C THR A 75 -2.07 12.92 -19.18
N ARG A 76 -1.64 11.70 -18.83
CA ARG A 76 -0.36 11.47 -18.16
C ARG A 76 0.83 11.87 -19.02
N LYS A 77 0.85 11.49 -20.30
CA LYS A 77 1.94 11.85 -21.23
C LYS A 77 2.01 13.35 -21.48
N VAL A 78 0.87 14.01 -21.68
CA VAL A 78 0.75 15.47 -21.78
C VAL A 78 1.33 16.16 -20.55
N HIS A 79 1.05 15.64 -19.35
CA HIS A 79 1.63 16.19 -18.11
C HIS A 79 3.16 16.07 -18.08
N VAL A 80 3.70 14.91 -18.50
CA VAL A 80 5.15 14.68 -18.60
C VAL A 80 5.78 15.65 -19.61
N ILE A 81 5.21 15.73 -20.82
CA ILE A 81 5.69 16.61 -21.89
C ILE A 81 5.66 18.08 -21.46
N ARG A 82 4.57 18.53 -20.84
CA ARG A 82 4.49 19.91 -20.33
C ARG A 82 5.62 20.20 -19.36
N ARG A 83 5.95 19.26 -18.46
CA ARG A 83 7.07 19.41 -17.53
C ARG A 83 8.42 19.44 -18.25
N GLU A 84 8.62 18.64 -19.30
CA GLU A 84 9.84 18.63 -20.13
C GLU A 84 10.01 19.93 -20.93
N LEU A 85 8.93 20.43 -21.53
CA LEU A 85 8.90 21.69 -22.27
C LEU A 85 9.00 22.93 -21.36
N GLY A 86 9.03 22.75 -20.04
CA GLY A 86 8.92 23.85 -19.07
C GLY A 86 7.57 24.59 -19.10
N SER A 87 6.65 24.19 -19.98
CA SER A 87 5.30 24.77 -20.15
C SER A 87 4.30 24.28 -19.10
N GLY A 88 4.63 23.20 -18.40
CA GLY A 88 4.03 22.82 -17.14
C GLY A 88 4.46 23.88 -16.16
N THR A 89 3.66 24.95 -16.06
CA THR A 89 3.91 26.10 -15.20
C THR A 89 4.44 25.58 -13.89
N ARG A 90 5.76 25.62 -13.69
CA ARG A 90 6.34 25.46 -12.36
C ARG A 90 5.57 26.49 -11.58
N LYS A 91 4.75 26.01 -10.63
CA LYS A 91 3.88 26.90 -9.87
C LYS A 91 4.82 27.95 -9.31
N GLN A 92 4.76 29.17 -9.86
CA GLN A 92 5.68 30.22 -9.47
C GLN A 92 5.60 30.27 -7.93
N PRO A 93 6.72 30.22 -7.20
CA PRO A 93 6.63 30.29 -5.75
C PRO A 93 5.92 31.60 -5.38
N TRP A 94 5.11 31.58 -4.32
CA TRP A 94 4.49 32.80 -3.83
C TRP A 94 5.55 33.64 -3.14
N THR A 95 5.75 34.88 -3.60
CA THR A 95 6.65 35.82 -2.92
C THR A 95 6.03 36.27 -1.60
N ASP A 96 6.86 36.75 -0.68
CA ASP A 96 6.37 37.23 0.61
C ASP A 96 5.55 38.52 0.47
N ASP A 97 5.85 39.35 -0.54
CA ASP A 97 5.03 40.51 -0.91
C ASP A 97 3.65 40.10 -1.43
N GLU A 98 3.59 39.08 -2.30
CA GLU A 98 2.31 38.57 -2.80
C GLU A 98 1.44 38.04 -1.64
N LYS A 99 2.04 37.29 -0.70
CA LYS A 99 1.33 36.79 0.49
C LYS A 99 0.85 37.93 1.38
N SER A 100 1.70 38.94 1.61
CA SER A 100 1.35 40.10 2.43
C SER A 100 0.21 40.90 1.82
N ARG A 101 0.23 41.14 0.50
CA ARG A 101 -0.87 41.77 -0.23
C ARG A 101 -2.14 40.94 -0.17
N LEU A 102 -2.04 39.62 -0.29
CA LEU A 102 -3.18 38.69 -0.24
C LEU A 102 -3.86 38.71 1.14
N LEU A 103 -3.08 38.71 2.21
CA LEU A 103 -3.56 38.80 3.59
C LEU A 103 -4.25 40.16 3.83
N LYS A 104 -3.55 41.27 3.54
CA LYS A 104 -4.12 42.63 3.66
C LYS A 104 -5.43 42.78 2.91
N ALA A 105 -5.47 42.34 1.64
CA ALA A 105 -6.69 42.44 0.84
C ALA A 105 -7.87 41.67 1.47
N LYS A 106 -7.59 40.49 2.04
CA LYS A 106 -8.62 39.69 2.70
C LYS A 106 -9.08 40.31 4.02
N ASP A 107 -8.15 40.89 4.78
CA ASP A 107 -8.43 41.58 6.05
C ASP A 107 -9.24 42.86 5.82
N SER A 108 -9.01 43.57 4.72
CA SER A 108 -9.85 44.69 4.25
C SER A 108 -11.23 44.26 3.73
N GLY A 109 -11.59 42.98 3.82
CA GLY A 109 -12.92 42.48 3.44
C GLY A 109 -13.13 42.27 1.94
N LEU A 110 -12.10 42.36 1.10
CA LEU A 110 -12.27 42.19 -0.35
C LEU A 110 -12.79 40.78 -0.69
N SER A 111 -13.61 40.75 -1.75
CA SER A 111 -14.12 39.51 -2.33
C SER A 111 -12.99 38.74 -3.02
N TRP A 112 -13.14 37.41 -3.14
CA TRP A 112 -12.15 36.60 -3.87
C TRP A 112 -12.02 36.98 -5.34
N VAL A 113 -13.07 37.51 -5.95
CA VAL A 113 -13.07 37.97 -7.34
C VAL A 113 -12.19 39.21 -7.49
N SER A 114 -12.35 40.18 -6.59
CA SER A 114 -11.50 41.38 -6.53
C SER A 114 -10.04 41.00 -6.26
N ILE A 115 -9.79 40.07 -5.33
CA ILE A 115 -8.44 39.56 -5.06
C ILE A 115 -7.85 38.88 -6.31
N ARG A 116 -8.63 38.12 -7.08
CA ARG A 116 -8.14 37.48 -8.32
C ARG A 116 -7.67 38.52 -9.34
N ALA A 117 -8.37 39.64 -9.47
CA ALA A 117 -7.96 40.74 -10.36
C ALA A 117 -6.59 41.31 -9.97
N MET A 118 -6.25 41.32 -8.67
CA MET A 118 -4.94 41.77 -8.17
C MET A 118 -3.78 40.80 -8.49
N PHE A 119 -4.07 39.53 -8.81
CA PHE A 119 -3.10 38.48 -9.08
C PHE A 119 -3.38 37.78 -10.42
N PRO A 120 -3.29 38.47 -11.58
CA PRO A 120 -3.74 37.94 -12.88
C PRO A 120 -2.99 36.68 -13.33
N LYS A 121 -1.75 36.48 -12.85
CA LYS A 121 -0.92 35.29 -13.14
C LYS A 121 -1.21 34.08 -12.22
N ARG A 122 -2.14 34.18 -11.26
CA ARG A 122 -2.42 33.14 -10.24
C ARG A 122 -3.83 32.60 -10.35
N THR A 123 -4.01 31.29 -10.49
CA THR A 123 -5.36 30.71 -10.51
C THR A 123 -6.11 30.93 -9.20
N PHE A 124 -7.46 30.96 -9.23
CA PHE A 124 -8.30 31.08 -8.03
C PHE A 124 -7.94 30.07 -6.93
N ALA A 125 -7.73 28.81 -7.32
CA ALA A 125 -7.33 27.76 -6.39
C ALA A 125 -5.96 28.05 -5.75
N ALA A 126 -4.98 28.51 -6.54
CA ALA A 126 -3.66 28.88 -6.02
C ALA A 126 -3.73 30.05 -5.03
N ILE A 127 -4.59 31.04 -5.29
CA ILE A 127 -4.84 32.17 -4.40
C ILE A 127 -5.41 31.68 -3.05
N ARG A 128 -6.49 30.89 -3.08
CA ARG A 128 -7.11 30.36 -1.84
C ARG A 128 -6.14 29.51 -1.03
N THR A 129 -5.48 28.56 -1.67
CA THR A 129 -4.50 27.69 -0.99
C THR A 129 -3.33 28.49 -0.44
N SER A 130 -2.88 29.54 -1.13
CA SER A 130 -1.82 30.42 -0.62
C SER A 130 -2.27 31.22 0.60
N TYR A 131 -3.48 31.80 0.55
CA TYR A 131 -4.06 32.51 1.69
C TYR A 131 -4.17 31.60 2.91
N ASP A 132 -4.74 30.40 2.76
CA ASP A 132 -4.89 29.44 3.85
C ASP A 132 -3.52 29.11 4.48
N ARG A 133 -2.48 28.92 3.66
CA ARG A 133 -1.11 28.66 4.15
C ARG A 133 -0.48 29.89 4.83
N ALA A 134 -0.66 31.08 4.25
CA ALA A 134 -0.11 32.32 4.78
C ALA A 134 -0.78 32.70 6.11
N ALA A 135 -2.09 32.54 6.22
CA ALA A 135 -2.87 32.76 7.43
C ALA A 135 -2.43 31.80 8.54
N VAL A 136 -2.26 30.51 8.22
CA VAL A 136 -1.70 29.53 9.18
C VAL A 136 -0.30 29.94 9.64
N LYS A 137 0.57 30.38 8.73
CA LYS A 137 1.93 30.82 9.09
C LYS A 137 1.93 32.06 9.99
N LEU A 138 0.99 32.99 9.81
CA LEU A 138 0.81 34.12 10.72
C LEU A 138 0.36 33.66 12.11
N CYS A 139 -0.64 32.77 12.19
CA CYS A 139 -1.05 32.19 13.46
C CYS A 139 0.13 31.49 14.15
N GLN A 140 0.94 30.73 13.40
CA GLN A 140 2.09 30.01 13.93
C GLN A 140 3.22 30.93 14.43
N LYS A 141 3.42 32.12 13.85
CA LYS A 141 4.44 33.07 14.33
C LYS A 141 4.15 33.60 15.74
N ASN A 142 2.87 33.67 16.10
CA ASN A 142 2.44 34.13 17.42
C ASN A 142 2.39 33.00 18.45
N VAL A 143 2.59 31.76 18.04
CA VAL A 143 2.62 30.60 18.91
C VAL A 143 4.05 30.39 19.38
N THR A 144 4.25 30.32 20.70
CA THR A 144 5.55 30.16 21.35
C THR A 144 6.32 29.00 20.70
N PRO A 145 7.57 29.22 20.24
CA PRO A 145 8.39 28.16 19.65
C PRO A 145 8.56 27.03 20.69
N GLY A 146 7.92 25.90 20.40
CA GLY A 146 7.73 24.79 21.34
C GLY A 146 6.37 24.08 21.16
N GLN A 147 5.34 24.79 20.70
CA GLN A 147 4.00 24.23 20.46
C GLN A 147 3.69 23.92 18.98
N SER A 148 4.61 24.19 18.07
CA SER A 148 4.40 24.16 16.60
C SER A 148 4.63 22.79 15.95
N ASN A 149 5.11 21.78 16.69
CA ASN A 149 5.43 20.47 16.12
C ASN A 149 4.30 19.48 16.27
N VAL A 150 3.27 19.55 15.42
CA VAL A 150 2.28 18.45 15.17
C VAL A 150 1.80 17.79 16.48
N SER A 151 1.84 18.52 17.59
CA SER A 151 1.68 17.92 18.90
C SER A 151 0.22 17.54 18.93
N LYS A 152 0.00 16.23 19.12
CA LYS A 152 -1.32 15.65 19.28
C LYS A 152 -2.11 16.61 20.16
N LEU A 153 -3.22 17.16 19.64
CA LEU A 153 -4.01 18.10 20.41
C LEU A 153 -4.30 17.46 21.78
N GLY A 154 -4.08 18.23 22.84
CA GLY A 154 -4.38 17.75 24.19
C GLY A 154 -5.86 17.42 24.29
N GLU A 155 -6.21 16.51 25.18
CA GLU A 155 -7.62 16.16 25.46
C GLU A 155 -8.43 17.41 25.84
N GLN A 156 -7.85 18.29 26.66
CA GLN A 156 -8.45 19.58 27.02
C GLN A 156 -8.69 20.51 25.82
N GLU A 157 -7.74 20.57 24.87
CA GLU A 157 -7.92 21.37 23.65
C GLU A 157 -9.03 20.79 22.77
N ILE A 158 -9.14 19.46 22.70
CA ILE A 158 -10.20 18.78 21.97
C ILE A 158 -11.55 19.12 22.61
N ASP A 159 -11.69 19.00 23.92
CA ASP A 159 -12.92 19.35 24.64
C ASP A 159 -13.32 20.81 24.42
N GLN A 160 -12.34 21.72 24.43
CA GLN A 160 -12.58 23.13 24.13
C GLN A 160 -13.07 23.33 22.69
N ILE A 161 -12.50 22.62 21.71
CA ILE A 161 -12.98 22.66 20.32
C ILE A 161 -14.43 22.18 20.23
N ILE A 162 -14.78 21.10 20.93
CA ILE A 162 -16.14 20.54 20.95
C ILE A 162 -17.10 21.56 21.56
N ARG A 163 -16.75 22.12 22.72
CA ARG A 163 -17.55 23.13 23.41
C ARG A 163 -17.82 24.35 22.54
N LEU A 164 -16.76 24.98 22.01
CA LEU A 164 -16.87 26.19 21.16
C LEU A 164 -17.67 25.92 19.89
N ARG A 165 -17.68 24.68 19.40
CA ARG A 165 -18.39 24.31 18.17
C ARG A 165 -19.85 23.98 18.41
N ASP A 166 -20.15 23.14 19.39
CA ASP A 166 -21.48 22.55 19.61
C ASP A 166 -22.35 23.42 20.51
N GLN A 167 -21.75 24.07 21.53
CA GLN A 167 -22.48 24.96 22.43
C GLN A 167 -22.54 26.38 21.87
N ASP A 168 -21.41 26.93 21.43
CA ASP A 168 -21.33 28.34 21.04
C ASP A 168 -21.56 28.56 19.52
N GLY A 169 -21.70 27.48 18.74
CA GLY A 169 -21.93 27.54 17.31
C GLY A 169 -20.79 28.16 16.49
N MET A 170 -19.57 28.27 17.06
CA MET A 170 -18.48 29.00 16.40
C MET A 170 -18.02 28.30 15.13
N LYS A 171 -17.68 29.10 14.11
CA LYS A 171 -17.07 28.60 12.86
C LYS A 171 -15.64 28.14 13.16
N PHE A 172 -15.20 27.04 12.53
CA PHE A 172 -13.85 26.48 12.73
C PHE A 172 -12.70 27.47 12.54
N LEU A 173 -12.88 28.49 11.69
CA LEU A 173 -11.87 29.54 11.52
C LEU A 173 -11.70 30.38 12.79
N LYS A 174 -12.80 30.76 13.45
CA LYS A 174 -12.79 31.54 14.69
C LYS A 174 -12.22 30.71 15.84
N ILE A 175 -12.62 29.44 15.96
CA ILE A 175 -12.05 28.50 16.93
C ILE A 175 -10.53 28.35 16.72
N ALA A 176 -10.08 28.25 15.47
CA ALA A 176 -8.67 28.14 15.15
C ALA A 176 -7.87 29.40 15.53
N GLN A 177 -8.45 30.59 15.33
CA GLN A 177 -7.86 31.85 15.78
C GLN A 177 -7.76 31.91 17.30
N GLU A 178 -8.84 31.54 18.01
CA GLU A 178 -8.91 31.51 19.47
C GLU A 178 -7.85 30.59 20.09
N LEU A 179 -7.68 29.39 19.53
CA LEU A 179 -6.77 28.38 20.06
C LEU A 179 -5.33 28.50 19.53
N GLY A 180 -5.05 29.48 18.64
CA GLY A 180 -3.76 29.58 17.96
C GLY A 180 -3.43 28.35 17.11
N ARG A 181 -4.43 27.61 16.61
CA ARG A 181 -4.27 26.39 15.81
C ARG A 181 -4.64 26.62 14.35
N SER A 182 -4.29 25.69 13.46
CA SER A 182 -4.78 25.76 12.07
C SER A 182 -6.24 25.32 11.97
N ARG A 183 -7.02 25.97 11.11
CA ARG A 183 -8.42 25.60 10.81
C ARG A 183 -8.57 24.13 10.45
N THR A 184 -7.61 23.59 9.68
CA THR A 184 -7.60 22.19 9.27
C THR A 184 -7.41 21.27 10.47
N GLN A 185 -6.48 21.55 11.37
CA GLN A 185 -6.30 20.78 12.61
C GLN A 185 -7.54 20.81 13.49
N VAL A 186 -8.13 21.98 13.73
CA VAL A 186 -9.37 22.11 14.52
C VAL A 186 -10.50 21.30 13.89
N ARG A 187 -10.70 21.42 12.57
CA ARG A 187 -11.71 20.63 11.86
C ARG A 187 -11.44 19.14 11.97
N TYR A 188 -10.20 18.70 11.78
CA TYR A 188 -9.85 17.28 11.90
C TYR A 188 -10.07 16.78 13.32
N ALA A 189 -9.61 17.51 14.34
CA ALA A 189 -9.81 17.17 15.74
C ALA A 189 -11.28 17.07 16.11
N TYR A 190 -12.10 18.06 15.70
CA TYR A 190 -13.53 18.00 15.91
C TYR A 190 -14.17 16.82 15.18
N VAL A 191 -13.88 16.64 13.89
CA VAL A 191 -14.49 15.56 13.10
C VAL A 191 -14.04 14.21 13.60
N SER A 192 -12.78 14.02 14.00
CA SER A 192 -12.27 12.76 14.52
C SER A 192 -12.77 12.45 15.92
N ASN A 193 -13.03 13.47 16.74
CA ASN A 193 -13.55 13.28 18.09
C ASN A 193 -15.07 13.32 18.09
N VAL A 194 -15.78 14.40 17.78
CA VAL A 194 -17.27 14.42 17.84
C VAL A 194 -17.93 13.36 16.96
N LYS A 195 -17.46 13.17 15.72
CA LYS A 195 -18.10 12.20 14.81
C LYS A 195 -17.77 10.74 15.15
N TRP A 196 -16.73 10.47 15.96
CA TRP A 196 -16.28 9.09 16.26
C TRP A 196 -16.18 8.77 17.75
N SER A 197 -16.24 9.76 18.64
CA SER A 197 -16.27 9.65 20.11
C SER A 197 -17.69 9.60 20.64
N SER A 198 -18.69 10.04 19.87
CA SER A 198 -20.09 9.76 20.19
C SER A 198 -20.38 8.27 19.94
N LYS A 199 -20.03 7.43 20.92
CA LYS A 199 -20.56 6.07 21.16
C LYS A 199 -20.20 4.94 20.19
N LEU A 200 -19.34 5.15 19.21
CA LEU A 200 -18.96 4.06 18.31
C LEU A 200 -17.53 3.64 18.66
N ASP A 201 -17.38 2.46 19.26
CA ASP A 201 -16.10 1.85 19.65
C ASP A 201 -15.22 1.57 18.41
N GLY A 202 -14.72 2.63 17.77
CA GLY A 202 -13.95 2.55 16.53
C GLY A 202 -12.65 1.76 16.69
N HIS A 203 -12.19 1.61 17.93
CA HIS A 203 -10.99 0.85 18.28
C HIS A 203 -11.25 -0.53 18.90
N ARG A 204 -12.51 -0.91 19.20
CA ARG A 204 -12.77 -2.27 19.70
C ARG A 204 -12.46 -3.27 18.58
N PRO A 205 -11.67 -4.32 18.83
CA PRO A 205 -11.45 -5.37 17.84
C PRO A 205 -12.77 -5.96 17.35
N TRP A 206 -12.89 -6.30 16.07
CA TRP A 206 -14.07 -7.02 15.56
C TRP A 206 -14.16 -8.39 16.22
N THR A 207 -15.23 -8.62 16.97
CA THR A 207 -15.49 -9.91 17.61
C THR A 207 -16.20 -10.85 16.63
N ALA A 208 -16.18 -12.15 16.91
CA ALA A 208 -16.93 -13.12 16.11
C ALA A 208 -18.45 -12.82 16.14
N ASP A 209 -18.96 -12.31 17.26
CA ASP A 209 -20.37 -11.89 17.40
C ASP A 209 -20.69 -10.68 16.52
N ASP A 210 -19.81 -9.65 16.49
CA ASP A 210 -19.99 -8.49 15.62
C ASP A 210 -20.09 -8.90 14.14
N LEU A 211 -19.25 -9.84 13.73
CA LEU A 211 -19.15 -10.31 12.34
C LEU A 211 -20.36 -11.16 11.97
N ARG A 212 -20.83 -12.02 12.88
CA ARG A 212 -22.09 -12.76 12.72
C ARG A 212 -23.27 -11.80 12.55
N LYS A 213 -23.44 -10.86 13.49
CA LYS A 213 -24.50 -9.84 13.43
C LYS A 213 -24.43 -9.01 12.15
N ALA A 214 -23.24 -8.60 11.73
CA ALA A 214 -23.05 -7.85 10.49
C ALA A 214 -23.55 -8.63 9.26
N ARG A 215 -23.27 -9.95 9.19
CA ARG A 215 -23.74 -10.81 8.09
C ARG A 215 -25.24 -11.00 8.10
N ASP A 216 -25.84 -11.25 9.27
CA ASP A 216 -27.29 -11.44 9.40
C ASP A 216 -28.04 -10.16 8.99
N LEU A 217 -27.54 -8.99 9.44
CA LEU A 217 -28.09 -7.69 9.05
C LEU A 217 -27.90 -7.40 7.55
N TYR A 218 -26.76 -7.77 6.97
CA TYR A 218 -26.55 -7.59 5.54
C TYR A 218 -27.44 -8.52 4.69
N ALA A 219 -27.58 -9.78 5.10
CA ALA A 219 -28.42 -10.77 4.43
C ALA A 219 -29.91 -10.38 4.46
N SER A 220 -30.34 -9.65 5.50
CA SER A 220 -31.67 -9.03 5.57
C SER A 220 -31.80 -7.72 4.79
N GLY A 221 -30.80 -7.34 3.99
CA GLY A 221 -30.84 -6.19 3.09
C GLY A 221 -30.60 -4.83 3.76
N LYS A 222 -30.13 -4.79 5.01
CA LYS A 222 -29.84 -3.52 5.70
C LYS A 222 -28.64 -2.80 5.06
N SER A 223 -28.69 -1.47 5.06
CA SER A 223 -27.60 -0.66 4.53
C SER A 223 -26.39 -0.65 5.47
N ILE A 224 -25.19 -0.38 4.96
CA ILE A 224 -23.97 -0.28 5.79
C ILE A 224 -24.11 0.74 6.93
N LYS A 225 -24.90 1.80 6.73
CA LYS A 225 -25.16 2.80 7.79
C LYS A 225 -25.99 2.19 8.93
N ASP A 226 -26.98 1.38 8.60
CA ASP A 226 -27.82 0.71 9.59
C ASP A 226 -27.02 -0.36 10.34
N LEU A 227 -26.20 -1.15 9.64
CA LEU A 227 -25.28 -2.10 10.25
C LEU A 227 -24.37 -1.41 11.28
N ALA A 228 -23.76 -0.30 10.87
CA ALA A 228 -22.89 0.50 11.73
C ALA A 228 -23.61 1.00 12.99
N ALA A 229 -24.82 1.53 12.83
CA ALA A 229 -25.66 1.95 13.96
C ALA A 229 -25.99 0.77 14.90
N CYS A 230 -26.38 -0.38 14.36
CA CYS A 230 -26.69 -1.59 15.16
C CYS A 230 -25.48 -2.16 15.89
N LEU A 231 -24.28 -2.10 15.29
CA LEU A 231 -23.06 -2.65 15.86
C LEU A 231 -22.36 -1.70 16.83
N GLY A 232 -22.83 -0.46 16.98
CA GLY A 232 -22.09 0.55 17.72
C GLY A 232 -20.72 0.82 17.09
N ARG A 233 -20.62 0.79 15.76
CA ARG A 233 -19.37 1.04 15.00
C ARG A 233 -19.57 2.10 13.94
N SER A 234 -18.47 2.70 13.49
CA SER A 234 -18.55 3.71 12.43
C SER A 234 -18.89 3.10 11.06
N PRO A 235 -19.65 3.79 10.20
CA PRO A 235 -19.97 3.30 8.84
C PRO A 235 -18.74 2.96 8.01
N MET A 236 -17.64 3.71 8.18
CA MET A 236 -16.40 3.46 7.46
C MET A 236 -15.68 2.19 7.97
N ALA A 237 -15.63 1.97 9.29
CA ALA A 237 -15.06 0.73 9.84
C ALA A 237 -15.88 -0.49 9.41
N THR A 238 -17.21 -0.41 9.46
CA THR A 238 -18.12 -1.46 8.99
C THR A 238 -17.93 -1.74 7.50
N TYR A 239 -17.84 -0.70 6.67
CA TYR A 239 -17.56 -0.83 5.24
C TYR A 239 -16.23 -1.55 4.97
N HIS A 240 -15.14 -1.11 5.63
CA HIS A 240 -13.82 -1.72 5.46
C HIS A 240 -13.81 -3.17 5.90
N GLN A 241 -14.44 -3.50 7.04
CA GLN A 241 -14.53 -4.88 7.51
C GLN A 241 -15.30 -5.75 6.52
N PHE A 242 -16.41 -5.26 5.97
CA PHE A 242 -17.19 -5.99 4.98
C PHE A 242 -16.42 -6.23 3.68
N GLN A 243 -15.64 -5.24 3.21
CA GLN A 243 -14.74 -5.41 2.06
C GLN A 243 -13.64 -6.43 2.35
N LEU A 244 -13.10 -6.46 3.57
CA LEU A 244 -12.13 -7.47 3.99
C LEU A 244 -12.77 -8.88 4.02
N GLU A 245 -13.98 -9.03 4.54
CA GLU A 245 -14.69 -10.31 4.52
C GLU A 245 -14.95 -10.78 3.09
N LYS A 246 -15.41 -9.90 2.20
CA LYS A 246 -15.64 -10.23 0.78
C LYS A 246 -14.35 -10.68 0.10
N LYS A 247 -13.24 -9.98 0.37
CA LYS A 247 -11.92 -10.33 -0.19
C LYS A 247 -11.38 -11.65 0.36
N ASN A 248 -11.70 -11.98 1.61
CA ASN A 248 -11.21 -13.18 2.30
C ASN A 248 -12.21 -14.36 2.23
N GLY A 249 -13.30 -14.25 1.46
CA GLY A 249 -14.31 -15.32 1.34
C GLY A 249 -15.05 -15.62 2.65
N GLY A 250 -15.30 -14.62 3.49
CA GLY A 250 -15.94 -14.78 4.79
C GLY A 250 -15.05 -15.35 5.90
N VAL A 251 -13.78 -15.67 5.57
CA VAL A 251 -12.78 -16.04 6.57
C VAL A 251 -12.31 -14.75 7.24
N THR A 252 -12.74 -14.57 8.48
CA THR A 252 -12.30 -13.45 9.30
C THR A 252 -10.81 -13.66 9.58
N THR A 253 -9.97 -12.89 8.91
CA THR A 253 -8.59 -12.72 9.35
C THR A 253 -8.68 -11.92 10.63
N GLY A 254 -8.88 -12.61 11.77
CA GLY A 254 -8.64 -12.03 13.08
C GLY A 254 -7.26 -11.37 13.13
N PRO A 255 -6.98 -10.53 14.13
CA PRO A 255 -5.66 -9.90 14.30
C PRO A 255 -4.63 -10.98 14.08
N HIS A 256 -3.82 -10.85 13.00
CA HIS A 256 -3.02 -11.94 12.46
C HIS A 256 -2.32 -12.64 13.62
N GLY A 257 -2.85 -13.79 14.04
CA GLY A 257 -2.43 -14.37 15.32
C GLY A 257 -0.92 -14.56 15.31
N HIS A 258 -0.26 -14.63 16.46
CA HIS A 258 1.19 -14.90 16.42
C HIS A 258 1.45 -16.19 15.63
N TRP A 259 2.55 -16.24 14.88
CA TRP A 259 3.02 -17.52 14.31
C TRP A 259 3.48 -18.37 15.49
N THR A 260 2.64 -19.33 15.89
CA THR A 260 2.99 -20.33 16.89
C THR A 260 3.91 -21.37 16.26
N ASP A 261 4.70 -22.07 17.07
CA ASP A 261 5.66 -23.07 16.58
C ASP A 261 4.96 -24.17 15.78
N VAL A 262 3.81 -24.66 16.26
CA VAL A 262 2.96 -25.63 15.54
C VAL A 262 2.60 -25.16 14.12
N LYS A 263 2.30 -23.86 13.93
CA LYS A 263 1.96 -23.31 12.61
C LYS A 263 3.20 -23.16 11.72
N LEU A 264 4.36 -22.89 12.33
CA LEU A 264 5.62 -22.80 11.61
C LEU A 264 6.09 -24.19 11.16
N ASP A 265 5.98 -25.18 12.03
CA ASP A 265 6.31 -26.56 11.70
C ASP A 265 5.44 -27.06 10.55
N LYS A 266 4.12 -26.80 10.60
CA LYS A 266 3.23 -27.17 9.49
C LYS A 266 3.55 -26.43 8.20
N LEU A 267 3.86 -25.13 8.28
CA LEU A 267 4.33 -24.35 7.12
C LEU A 267 5.59 -24.97 6.50
N TYR A 268 6.56 -25.36 7.33
CA TYR A 268 7.81 -25.95 6.87
C TYR A 268 7.64 -27.35 6.30
N GLU A 269 6.82 -28.19 6.94
CA GLU A 269 6.46 -29.52 6.46
C GLU A 269 5.85 -29.43 5.05
N MET A 270 4.83 -28.59 4.88
CA MET A 270 4.19 -28.41 3.57
C MET A 270 5.15 -27.83 2.53
N LYS A 271 6.02 -26.90 2.92
CA LYS A 271 7.04 -26.35 2.01
C LYS A 271 8.08 -27.37 1.58
N ARG A 272 8.53 -28.25 2.48
CA ARG A 272 9.42 -29.37 2.15
C ARG A 272 8.75 -30.38 1.22
N ALA A 273 7.45 -30.58 1.39
CA ALA A 273 6.63 -31.40 0.49
C ALA A 273 6.34 -30.73 -0.87
N GLY A 274 6.89 -29.54 -1.14
CA GLY A 274 6.72 -28.84 -2.42
C GLY A 274 5.40 -28.08 -2.57
N ALA A 275 4.60 -27.95 -1.51
CA ALA A 275 3.31 -27.26 -1.58
C ALA A 275 3.47 -25.78 -1.97
N THR A 276 2.57 -25.33 -2.84
CA THR A 276 2.45 -23.92 -3.24
C THR A 276 1.91 -23.07 -2.10
N ILE A 277 2.18 -21.76 -2.13
CA ILE A 277 1.68 -20.83 -1.10
C ILE A 277 0.15 -20.83 -1.01
N ILE A 278 -0.54 -21.07 -2.14
CA ILE A 278 -2.00 -21.11 -2.21
C ILE A 278 -2.54 -22.36 -1.51
N GLU A 279 -1.91 -23.52 -1.71
CA GLU A 279 -2.29 -24.76 -1.01
C GLU A 279 -2.07 -24.63 0.50
N ILE A 280 -0.93 -24.08 0.91
CA ILE A 280 -0.64 -23.80 2.31
C ILE A 280 -1.66 -22.80 2.89
N SER A 281 -2.11 -21.83 2.11
CA SER A 281 -3.16 -20.88 2.50
C SER A 281 -4.54 -21.52 2.66
N ARG A 282 -4.85 -22.59 1.92
CA ARG A 282 -6.09 -23.34 2.08
C ARG A 282 -6.04 -24.21 3.34
N GLU A 283 -4.89 -24.80 3.61
CA GLU A 283 -4.67 -25.65 4.79
C GLU A 283 -4.61 -24.83 6.08
N LEU A 284 -3.79 -23.77 6.10
CA LEU A 284 -3.71 -22.81 7.18
C LEU A 284 -4.84 -21.78 7.06
N LYS A 285 -6.08 -22.22 7.26
CA LYS A 285 -7.33 -21.45 7.08
C LYS A 285 -7.32 -20.05 7.73
N HIS A 286 -6.47 -19.81 8.73
CA HIS A 286 -6.35 -18.51 9.42
C HIS A 286 -5.23 -17.60 8.88
N ARG A 287 -4.60 -17.96 7.77
CA ARG A 287 -3.46 -17.22 7.18
C ARG A 287 -3.71 -16.92 5.71
N THR A 288 -3.45 -15.68 5.33
CA THR A 288 -3.47 -15.27 3.93
C THR A 288 -2.21 -15.72 3.21
N ALA A 289 -2.29 -15.98 1.90
CA ALA A 289 -1.15 -16.27 1.04
C ALA A 289 0.00 -15.26 1.22
N ASN A 290 -0.31 -13.97 1.32
CA ASN A 290 0.69 -12.92 1.56
C ASN A 290 1.37 -13.05 2.93
N SER A 291 0.64 -13.39 3.99
CA SER A 291 1.20 -13.59 5.33
C SER A 291 2.14 -14.81 5.35
N ILE A 292 1.74 -15.89 4.66
CA ILE A 292 2.53 -17.12 4.50
C ILE A 292 3.80 -16.82 3.71
N GLN A 293 3.68 -16.14 2.57
CA GLN A 293 4.82 -15.74 1.76
C GLN A 293 5.78 -14.84 2.55
N SER A 294 5.26 -13.82 3.24
CA SER A 294 6.08 -12.93 4.06
C SER A 294 6.81 -13.68 5.19
N ARG A 295 6.13 -14.61 5.86
CA ARG A 295 6.76 -15.40 6.93
C ARG A 295 7.81 -16.36 6.38
N TRP A 296 7.51 -17.03 5.27
CA TRP A 296 8.45 -17.92 4.60
C TRP A 296 9.71 -17.17 4.15
N SER A 297 9.57 -16.01 3.50
CA SER A 297 10.71 -15.19 3.08
C SER A 297 11.60 -14.77 4.25
N ARG A 298 11.01 -14.43 5.42
CA ARG A 298 11.78 -14.10 6.62
C ARG A 298 12.47 -15.33 7.23
N ALA A 299 11.74 -16.41 7.42
CA ALA A 299 12.28 -17.65 8.00
C ALA A 299 13.37 -18.28 7.13
N TRP A 300 13.22 -18.22 5.81
CA TRP A 300 14.23 -18.70 4.87
C TRP A 300 15.44 -17.77 4.83
N GLY A 301 15.25 -16.45 4.89
CA GLY A 301 16.36 -15.50 5.02
C GLY A 301 17.15 -15.67 6.32
N GLU A 302 16.47 -15.97 7.42
CA GLU A 302 17.10 -16.23 8.74
C GLU A 302 17.84 -17.58 8.79
N ARG A 303 17.42 -18.59 8.02
CA ARG A 303 18.09 -19.92 7.97
C ARG A 303 19.11 -20.07 6.84
N ALA A 304 18.96 -19.35 5.73
CA ALA A 304 19.90 -19.38 4.60
C ALA A 304 21.17 -18.55 4.87
N SER A 305 21.17 -17.75 5.94
CA SER A 305 22.40 -17.21 6.53
C SER A 305 22.84 -18.15 7.65
N PRO A 306 23.69 -19.17 7.40
CA PRO A 306 24.43 -19.76 8.49
C PRO A 306 25.13 -18.60 9.21
N LYS A 307 24.98 -18.50 10.54
CA LYS A 307 25.81 -17.60 11.32
C LYS A 307 27.26 -18.03 11.09
N ILE A 308 27.93 -17.37 10.15
CA ILE A 308 29.37 -17.47 9.92
C ILE A 308 30.01 -17.05 11.26
N GLY A 309 30.30 -18.02 12.13
CA GLY A 309 30.81 -17.75 13.48
C GLY A 309 30.43 -18.75 14.56
N GLN A 310 29.46 -19.65 14.37
CA GLN A 310 29.31 -20.82 15.26
C GLN A 310 29.92 -22.05 14.59
N ALA A 311 31.24 -22.17 14.76
CA ALA A 311 31.94 -23.43 14.58
C ALA A 311 31.31 -24.44 15.54
N VAL A 312 30.57 -25.40 14.99
CA VAL A 312 30.22 -26.61 15.72
C VAL A 312 31.56 -27.30 15.95
N ALA A 313 32.05 -27.28 17.19
CA ALA A 313 33.19 -28.07 17.57
C ALA A 313 32.85 -29.52 17.23
N GLU A 314 33.53 -30.05 16.21
CA GLU A 314 33.50 -31.47 15.89
C GLU A 314 33.97 -32.21 17.13
N THR A 315 33.05 -32.85 17.84
CA THR A 315 33.41 -33.82 18.87
C THR A 315 34.15 -34.95 18.16
N PRO A 316 35.41 -35.24 18.52
CA PRO A 316 36.14 -36.34 17.91
C PRO A 316 35.43 -37.63 18.28
N ILE A 317 35.12 -38.42 17.25
CA ILE A 317 34.59 -39.77 17.37
C ILE A 317 35.73 -40.61 17.95
N THR A 318 35.73 -40.82 19.26
CA THR A 318 36.65 -41.75 19.92
C THR A 318 36.27 -43.15 19.47
N ALA A 319 37.09 -43.74 18.59
CA ALA A 319 36.99 -45.13 18.20
C ALA A 319 37.16 -46.01 19.45
N THR A 320 36.08 -46.68 19.86
CA THR A 320 36.14 -47.73 20.87
C THR A 320 36.50 -49.02 20.14
N GLU A 321 37.70 -49.54 20.42
CA GLU A 321 38.18 -50.83 19.93
C GLU A 321 37.24 -51.98 20.36
N PRO A 322 36.97 -52.97 19.50
CA PRO A 322 36.35 -54.22 19.91
C PRO A 322 37.40 -55.11 20.59
N ALA A 323 37.12 -55.50 21.84
CA ALA A 323 37.90 -56.52 22.53
C ALA A 323 37.76 -57.87 21.80
N ASP A 324 38.91 -58.39 21.37
CA ASP A 324 39.12 -59.80 21.04
C ASP A 324 38.86 -60.66 22.30
N ASP A 325 37.85 -61.52 22.26
CA ASP A 325 37.76 -62.67 23.15
C ASP A 325 37.48 -63.91 22.31
N ARG A 326 38.57 -64.60 21.98
CA ARG A 326 38.57 -65.90 21.33
C ARG A 326 39.07 -66.95 22.32
N SER A 327 38.20 -67.94 22.51
CA SER A 327 38.46 -69.39 22.67
C SER A 327 39.04 -69.90 23.98
N GLU A 328 38.30 -70.83 24.62
CA GLU A 328 38.55 -72.28 24.69
C GLU A 328 37.28 -72.96 25.30
N SER A 329 36.51 -73.80 24.58
CA SER A 329 36.60 -75.29 24.47
C SER A 329 36.82 -76.03 25.81
N SER A 330 36.22 -77.14 26.21
CA SER A 330 35.15 -78.07 25.77
C SER A 330 35.01 -79.10 26.93
N VAL A 331 33.87 -79.80 27.04
CA VAL A 331 33.70 -81.26 27.33
C VAL A 331 34.89 -81.95 28.07
N THR A 332 34.79 -82.55 29.26
CA THR A 332 33.87 -83.59 29.78
C THR A 332 34.06 -83.71 31.29
#